data_AF-A0A8T1S9Y2-F1
#
_entry.id   AF-A0A8T1S9Y2-F1
#
_cell.length_a   1.000
_cell.length_b   1.000
_cell.length_c   1.000
_cell.angle_alpha   90.00
_cell.angle_beta   90.00
_cell.angle_gamma   90.00
#
_symmetry.space_group_name_H-M   'P 1'
#
loop_
_entity.id
_entity.type
_entity.pdbx_description
1 polymer ?
#
loop_
_entity_poly.entity_id
_entity_poly.type
_entity_poly.pdbx_seq_one_letter_code
_entity_poly.pdbx_strand_id
1 'polypeptide(L)'
;QSLSEKLNEQEMQFKRLTQEQLDNFTLDINTAYARLKGIEQAVESHAVAEEEARKAHQLWLSVEALKYSMKTASGDSPTEPLECAVEAVKASCSDNAFTEALVAALPQESLTRGVYSEEALRARFYAVQKLAKRVAMIDETRNSLYQYLLSYLQSLLLFHPPQLKPPAELSPKDLDTFKLLSYASYCIEHGDLELAAKFVNQLKGESRRVAQDWLTEARMTLETKQVVDILTAYASAVGLGTTQVD
;
A
#
# COMPACT_ATOMS: atom_id res chain seq x y z
N GLN A 1 91.61 9.11 30.37
CA GLN A 1 90.73 9.80 29.41
C GLN A 1 89.90 8.83 28.58
N SER A 2 90.46 7.74 28.04
CA SER A 2 89.71 6.78 27.19
C SER A 2 88.57 6.00 27.89
N LEU A 3 88.65 5.80 29.22
CA LEU A 3 87.69 4.98 29.95
C LEU A 3 86.40 5.75 30.30
N SER A 4 86.51 7.05 30.60
CA SER A 4 85.36 7.94 30.80
C SER A 4 84.64 8.26 29.50
N GLU A 5 85.36 8.40 28.39
CA GLU A 5 84.76 8.57 27.06
C GLU A 5 83.95 7.33 26.65
N LYS A 6 84.50 6.12 26.84
CA LYS A 6 83.77 4.87 26.60
C LYS A 6 82.54 4.70 27.48
N LEU A 7 82.62 5.10 28.76
CA LEU A 7 81.48 5.05 29.68
C LEU A 7 80.36 6.00 29.21
N ASN A 8 80.73 7.23 28.81
CA ASN A 8 79.78 8.21 28.27
C ASN A 8 79.16 7.76 26.94
N GLU A 9 79.93 7.13 26.05
CA GLU A 9 79.42 6.54 24.82
C GLU A 9 78.42 5.42 25.10
N GLN A 10 78.72 4.54 26.07
CA GLN A 10 77.79 3.48 26.48
C GLN A 10 76.52 4.04 27.11
N GLU A 11 76.61 5.06 27.97
CA GLU A 11 75.42 5.73 28.53
C GLU A 11 74.58 6.40 27.43
N MET A 12 75.22 7.03 26.44
CA MET A 12 74.51 7.70 25.35
C MET A 12 73.83 6.68 24.44
N GLN A 13 74.47 5.53 24.18
CA GLN A 13 73.85 4.41 23.45
C GLN A 13 72.66 3.83 24.23
N PHE A 14 72.79 3.63 25.54
CA PHE A 14 71.70 3.13 26.37
C PHE A 14 70.51 4.09 26.36
N LYS A 15 70.76 5.40 26.48
CA LYS A 15 69.73 6.44 26.40
C LYS A 15 69.05 6.46 25.02
N ARG A 16 69.80 6.33 23.92
CA ARG A 16 69.23 6.24 22.57
C ARG A 16 68.34 5.02 22.39
N LEU A 17 68.82 3.84 22.76
CA LEU A 17 68.03 2.60 22.67
C LEU A 17 66.75 2.69 23.50
N THR A 18 66.83 3.27 24.71
CA THR A 18 65.65 3.48 25.56
C THR A 18 64.66 4.46 24.90
N GLN A 19 65.16 5.54 24.30
CA GLN A 19 64.33 6.51 23.59
C GLN A 19 63.64 5.89 22.36
N GLU A 20 64.38 5.14 21.54
CA GLU A 20 63.84 4.43 20.37
C GLU A 20 62.77 3.40 20.77
N GLN A 21 62.97 2.69 21.89
CA GLN A 21 61.95 1.78 22.43
C GLN A 21 60.68 2.50 22.85
N LEU A 22 60.80 3.65 23.51
CA LEU A 22 59.64 4.47 23.92
C LEU A 22 58.91 5.04 22.71
N ASP A 23 59.65 5.52 21.71
CA ASP A 23 59.08 6.08 20.48
C ASP A 23 58.33 5.00 19.68
N ASN A 24 58.93 3.81 19.52
CA ASN A 24 58.28 2.66 18.87
C ASN A 24 57.02 2.22 19.63
N PHE A 25 57.09 2.13 20.95
CA PHE A 25 55.93 1.78 21.77
C PHE A 25 54.81 2.82 21.66
N THR A 26 55.16 4.10 21.61
CA THR A 26 54.20 5.19 21.43
C THR A 26 53.53 5.12 20.06
N LEU A 27 54.29 4.80 19.01
CA LEU A 27 53.77 4.58 17.66
C LEU A 27 52.79 3.40 17.63
N ASP A 28 53.16 2.27 18.24
CA ASP A 28 52.31 1.07 18.30
C ASP A 28 51.01 1.35 19.05
N ILE A 29 51.06 2.07 20.18
CA ILE A 29 49.87 2.50 20.93
C ILE A 29 48.99 3.41 20.07
N ASN A 30 49.56 4.41 19.42
CA ASN A 30 48.79 5.34 18.59
C ASN A 30 48.13 4.62 17.40
N THR A 31 48.83 3.64 16.81
CA THR A 31 48.29 2.81 15.73
C THR A 31 47.16 1.91 16.22
N ALA A 32 47.33 1.27 17.36
CA ALA A 32 46.28 0.45 17.98
C ALA A 32 45.05 1.30 18.36
N TYR A 33 45.27 2.50 18.91
CA TYR A 33 44.22 3.45 19.25
C TYR A 33 43.47 3.93 18.00
N ALA A 34 44.17 4.28 16.93
CA ALA A 34 43.55 4.69 15.67
C ALA A 34 42.70 3.56 15.05
N ARG A 35 43.18 2.32 15.10
CA ARG A 35 42.41 1.14 14.65
C ARG A 35 41.16 0.93 15.50
N LEU A 36 41.29 1.01 16.82
CA LEU A 36 40.16 0.83 17.74
C LEU A 36 39.10 1.90 17.52
N LYS A 37 39.51 3.16 17.36
CA LYS A 37 38.61 4.26 17.03
C LYS A 37 37.93 4.09 15.66
N GLY A 38 38.67 3.58 14.66
CA GLY A 38 38.10 3.27 13.35
C GLY A 38 37.04 2.16 13.43
N ILE A 39 37.27 1.14 14.24
CA ILE A 39 36.30 0.07 14.49
C ILE A 39 35.08 0.61 15.25
N GLU A 40 35.30 1.39 16.31
CA GLU A 40 34.21 2.03 17.08
C GLU A 40 33.31 2.87 16.18
N GLN A 41 33.89 3.71 15.33
CA GLN A 41 33.13 4.51 14.39
C GLN A 41 32.36 3.67 13.36
N ALA A 42 32.98 2.60 12.84
CA ALA A 42 32.32 1.70 11.90
C ALA A 42 31.15 0.93 12.54
N VAL A 43 31.32 0.51 13.81
CA VAL A 43 30.28 -0.18 14.58
C VAL A 43 29.12 0.78 14.87
N GLU A 44 29.39 2.01 15.28
CA GLU A 44 28.34 3.02 15.53
C GLU A 44 27.56 3.33 14.24
N SER A 45 28.26 3.55 13.11
CA SER A 45 27.59 3.80 11.83
C SER A 45 26.74 2.61 11.39
N HIS A 46 27.22 1.39 11.61
CA HIS A 46 26.46 0.19 11.28
C HIS A 46 25.22 0.04 12.18
N ALA A 47 25.34 0.31 13.48
CA ALA A 47 24.21 0.24 14.40
C ALA A 47 23.09 1.22 14.02
N VAL A 48 23.43 2.44 13.60
CA VAL A 48 22.45 3.43 13.13
C VAL A 48 21.79 2.96 11.83
N ALA A 49 22.57 2.48 10.86
CA ALA A 49 22.04 1.97 9.59
C ALA A 49 21.13 0.75 9.77
N GLU A 50 21.49 -0.18 10.67
CA GLU A 50 20.70 -1.36 10.99
C GLU A 50 19.36 -0.98 11.64
N GLU A 51 19.36 0.00 12.56
CA GLU A 51 18.13 0.48 13.19
C GLU A 51 17.19 1.15 12.18
N GLU A 52 17.72 1.93 11.23
CA GLU A 52 16.93 2.51 10.14
C GLU A 52 16.34 1.44 9.20
N ALA A 53 17.15 0.45 8.83
CA ALA A 53 16.69 -0.69 8.03
C ALA A 53 15.61 -1.50 8.76
N ARG A 54 15.74 -1.71 10.07
CA ARG A 54 14.75 -2.40 10.90
C ARG A 54 13.41 -1.66 10.91
N LYS A 55 13.41 -0.33 11.05
CA LYS A 55 12.20 0.51 10.98
C LYS A 55 11.54 0.42 9.61
N ALA A 56 12.32 0.51 8.54
CA ALA A 56 11.81 0.39 7.17
C ALA A 56 11.17 -0.99 6.93
N HIS A 57 11.79 -2.06 7.43
CA HIS A 57 11.25 -3.41 7.30
C HIS A 57 9.95 -3.59 8.11
N GLN A 58 9.89 -3.05 9.33
CA GLN A 58 8.69 -3.07 10.16
C GLN A 58 7.52 -2.34 9.49
N LEU A 59 7.78 -1.18 8.87
CA LEU A 59 6.78 -0.46 8.09
C LEU A 59 6.28 -1.32 6.92
N TRP A 60 7.20 -1.92 6.15
CA TRP A 60 6.84 -2.75 5.01
C TRP A 60 5.97 -3.96 5.42
N LEU A 61 6.34 -4.65 6.50
CA LEU A 61 5.54 -5.76 7.05
C LEU A 61 4.14 -5.30 7.50
N SER A 62 4.06 -4.13 8.14
CA SER A 62 2.77 -3.58 8.61
C SER A 62 1.85 -3.24 7.44
N VAL A 63 2.40 -2.66 6.37
CA VAL A 63 1.64 -2.34 5.15
C VAL A 63 1.22 -3.61 4.40
N GLU A 64 2.10 -4.61 4.31
CA GLU A 64 1.75 -5.88 3.67
C GLU A 64 0.69 -6.65 4.48
N ALA A 65 0.76 -6.59 5.82
CA ALA A 65 -0.27 -7.13 6.70
C ALA A 65 -1.63 -6.43 6.48
N LEU A 66 -1.64 -5.10 6.32
CA LEU A 66 -2.84 -4.34 5.98
C LEU A 66 -3.40 -4.72 4.60
N LYS A 67 -2.52 -4.89 3.60
CA LYS A 67 -2.92 -5.35 2.27
C LYS A 67 -3.49 -6.76 2.30
N TYR A 68 -2.93 -7.63 3.13
CA TYR A 68 -3.41 -9.00 3.32
C TYR A 68 -4.75 -9.03 4.06
N SER A 69 -4.95 -8.20 5.08
CA SER A 69 -6.23 -8.13 5.79
C SER A 69 -7.35 -7.73 4.85
N MET A 70 -7.15 -6.74 3.97
CA MET A 70 -8.11 -6.34 2.95
C MET A 70 -8.51 -7.48 1.99
N LYS A 71 -7.60 -8.42 1.71
CA LYS A 71 -7.88 -9.56 0.81
C LYS A 71 -8.59 -10.72 1.51
N THR A 72 -8.38 -10.87 2.82
CA THR A 72 -8.83 -12.05 3.59
C THR A 72 -10.30 -11.98 4.01
N ALA A 73 -11.13 -11.15 3.35
CA ALA A 73 -12.56 -11.11 3.64
C ALA A 73 -13.21 -12.48 3.37
N SER A 74 -13.86 -13.04 4.40
CA SER A 74 -14.55 -14.32 4.26
C SER A 74 -15.98 -14.11 3.78
N GLY A 75 -16.28 -14.55 2.57
CA GLY A 75 -17.65 -14.61 2.04
C GLY A 75 -18.29 -13.25 1.73
N ASP A 76 -19.56 -13.09 2.09
CA ASP A 76 -20.41 -11.93 1.73
C ASP A 76 -20.37 -10.81 2.78
N SER A 77 -19.56 -10.97 3.83
CA SER A 77 -19.36 -9.97 4.88
C SER A 77 -18.11 -9.10 4.61
N PRO A 78 -18.09 -7.85 5.10
CA PRO A 78 -16.88 -7.05 5.14
C PRO A 78 -15.73 -7.76 5.86
N THR A 79 -14.50 -7.37 5.54
CA THR A 79 -13.30 -7.73 6.31
C THR A 79 -13.42 -7.31 7.77
N GLU A 80 -12.58 -7.88 8.63
CA GLU A 80 -12.31 -7.34 9.96
C GLU A 80 -11.97 -5.84 9.93
N PRO A 81 -12.23 -5.11 11.02
CA PRO A 81 -11.91 -3.69 11.14
C PRO A 81 -10.43 -3.41 10.83
N LEU A 82 -10.17 -2.43 9.96
CA LEU A 82 -8.80 -2.08 9.55
C LEU A 82 -8.06 -1.23 10.58
N GLU A 83 -8.73 -0.77 11.64
CA GLU A 83 -8.18 0.10 12.68
C GLU A 83 -6.85 -0.43 13.25
N CYS A 84 -6.82 -1.67 13.74
CA CYS A 84 -5.61 -2.27 14.31
C CYS A 84 -4.42 -2.31 13.33
N ALA A 85 -4.70 -2.61 12.06
CA ALA A 85 -3.66 -2.68 11.03
C ALA A 85 -3.12 -1.28 10.67
N VAL A 86 -4.01 -0.28 10.65
CA VAL A 86 -3.64 1.12 10.42
C VAL A 86 -2.86 1.69 11.60
N GLU A 87 -3.20 1.33 12.84
CA GLU A 87 -2.43 1.67 14.03
C GLU A 87 -1.02 1.08 14.00
N ALA A 88 -0.85 -0.16 13.52
CA ALA A 88 0.47 -0.76 13.35
C ALA A 88 1.34 0.00 12.34
N VAL A 89 0.73 0.50 11.25
CA VAL A 89 1.42 1.37 10.28
C VAL A 89 1.81 2.71 10.92
N LYS A 90 0.93 3.33 11.72
CA LYS A 90 1.25 4.55 12.47
C LYS A 90 2.40 4.33 13.47
N ALA A 91 2.37 3.23 14.21
CA ALA A 91 3.39 2.88 15.20
C ALA A 91 4.77 2.66 14.56
N SER A 92 4.80 2.21 13.31
CA SER A 92 6.04 2.00 12.55
C SER A 92 6.65 3.31 12.03
N CYS A 93 5.87 4.40 11.97
CA CYS A 93 6.27 5.70 11.43
C CYS A 93 5.61 6.85 12.20
N SER A 94 6.01 7.05 13.47
CA SER A 94 5.50 8.13 14.32
C SER A 94 5.87 9.54 13.82
N ASP A 95 6.94 9.66 13.02
CA ASP A 95 7.58 10.96 12.76
C ASP A 95 7.38 11.45 11.32
N ASN A 96 6.52 10.79 10.54
CA ASN A 96 6.36 11.09 9.12
C ASN A 96 4.99 11.66 8.78
N ALA A 97 4.97 12.96 8.45
CA ALA A 97 3.77 13.67 8.01
C ALA A 97 3.09 13.03 6.79
N PHE A 98 3.83 12.34 5.93
CA PHE A 98 3.28 11.66 4.76
C PHE A 98 2.41 10.46 5.15
N THR A 99 2.87 9.62 6.09
CA THR A 99 2.08 8.48 6.58
C THR A 99 0.86 8.94 7.37
N GLU A 100 0.99 10.01 8.15
CA GLU A 100 -0.15 10.61 8.86
C GLU A 100 -1.23 11.12 7.90
N ALA A 101 -0.82 11.83 6.83
CA ALA A 101 -1.74 12.34 5.82
C ALA A 101 -2.46 11.21 5.07
N LEU A 102 -1.77 10.12 4.75
CA LEU A 102 -2.36 8.95 4.09
C LEU A 102 -3.35 8.22 4.98
N VAL A 103 -3.03 8.09 6.28
CA VAL A 103 -3.96 7.48 7.23
C VAL A 103 -5.19 8.37 7.45
N ALA A 104 -5.02 9.69 7.48
CA ALA A 104 -6.14 10.63 7.55
C ALA A 104 -7.01 10.61 6.28
N ALA A 105 -6.45 10.23 5.12
CA ALA A 105 -7.18 10.09 3.87
C ALA A 105 -8.04 8.81 3.80
N LEU A 106 -7.87 7.86 4.74
CA LEU A 106 -8.69 6.65 4.78
C LEU A 106 -10.14 6.96 5.25
N PRO A 107 -11.15 6.38 4.58
CA PRO A 107 -12.54 6.50 5.03
C PRO A 107 -12.72 5.96 6.46
N GLN A 108 -13.44 6.68 7.32
CA GLN A 108 -13.68 6.24 8.70
C GLN A 108 -14.53 4.96 8.78
N GLU A 109 -15.40 4.75 7.78
CA GLU A 109 -16.18 3.53 7.65
C GLU A 109 -15.29 2.30 7.40
N SER A 110 -14.19 2.44 6.64
CA SER A 110 -13.29 1.31 6.39
C SER A 110 -12.47 0.92 7.62
N LEU A 111 -12.20 1.87 8.53
CA LEU A 111 -11.49 1.60 9.78
C LEU A 111 -12.35 0.78 10.76
N THR A 112 -13.62 1.15 10.92
CA THR A 112 -14.52 0.57 11.93
C THR A 112 -15.22 -0.71 11.46
N ARG A 113 -15.67 -0.75 10.21
CA ARG A 113 -16.43 -1.88 9.64
C ARG A 113 -15.56 -2.81 8.80
N GLY A 114 -14.43 -2.34 8.28
CA GLY A 114 -13.66 -3.03 7.26
C GLY A 114 -14.19 -2.78 5.85
N VAL A 115 -13.59 -3.46 4.88
CA VAL A 115 -13.82 -3.25 3.45
C VAL A 115 -14.28 -4.55 2.79
N TYR A 116 -15.06 -4.49 1.72
CA TYR A 116 -15.37 -5.68 0.93
C TYR A 116 -14.20 -6.07 0.03
N SER A 117 -13.90 -7.37 -0.01
CA SER A 117 -12.96 -7.90 -1.00
C SER A 117 -13.51 -7.74 -2.42
N GLU A 118 -12.62 -7.70 -3.41
CA GLU A 118 -12.99 -7.63 -4.83
C GLU A 118 -13.86 -8.84 -5.23
N GLU A 119 -13.64 -10.00 -4.61
CA GLU A 119 -14.42 -11.21 -4.84
C GLU A 119 -15.85 -11.09 -4.28
N ALA A 120 -16.00 -10.55 -3.07
CA ALA A 120 -17.32 -10.29 -2.47
C ALA A 120 -18.11 -9.26 -3.29
N LEU A 121 -17.45 -8.17 -3.71
CA LEU A 121 -18.06 -7.17 -4.59
C LEU A 121 -18.48 -7.76 -5.94
N ARG A 122 -17.67 -8.66 -6.51
CA ARG A 122 -18.01 -9.41 -7.74
C ARG A 122 -19.25 -10.27 -7.53
N ALA A 123 -19.33 -11.03 -6.43
CA ALA A 123 -20.48 -11.88 -6.12
C ALA A 123 -21.77 -11.04 -5.96
N ARG A 124 -21.71 -9.96 -5.18
CA ARG A 124 -22.83 -9.03 -4.96
C ARG A 124 -23.27 -8.33 -6.25
N PHE A 125 -22.32 -8.01 -7.14
CA PHE A 125 -22.64 -7.38 -8.41
C PHE A 125 -23.60 -8.21 -9.25
N TYR A 126 -23.51 -9.54 -9.25
CA TYR A 126 -24.45 -10.38 -10.02
C TYR A 126 -25.91 -10.22 -9.57
N ALA A 127 -26.14 -10.07 -8.26
CA ALA A 127 -27.47 -9.81 -7.73
C ALA A 127 -27.95 -8.41 -8.14
N VAL A 128 -27.09 -7.41 -8.00
CA VAL A 128 -27.36 -6.01 -8.38
C VAL A 128 -27.63 -5.89 -9.88
N GLN A 129 -26.86 -6.58 -10.72
CA GLN A 129 -27.02 -6.58 -12.17
C GLN A 129 -28.39 -7.15 -12.58
N LYS A 130 -28.84 -8.24 -11.94
CA LYS A 130 -30.18 -8.82 -12.19
C LYS A 130 -31.28 -7.83 -11.81
N LEU A 131 -31.15 -7.15 -10.67
CA LEU A 131 -32.13 -6.16 -10.22
C LEU A 131 -32.10 -4.90 -11.10
N ALA A 132 -30.92 -4.39 -11.45
CA ALA A 132 -30.75 -3.24 -12.32
C ALA A 132 -31.30 -3.51 -13.73
N LYS A 133 -31.12 -4.72 -14.29
CA LYS A 133 -31.71 -5.13 -15.57
C LYS A 133 -33.24 -5.13 -15.55
N ARG A 134 -33.86 -5.54 -14.44
CA ARG A 134 -35.34 -5.54 -14.27
C ARG A 134 -35.93 -4.13 -14.24
N VAL A 135 -35.12 -3.15 -13.86
CA VAL A 135 -35.52 -1.77 -13.57
C VAL A 135 -34.94 -0.78 -14.61
N ALA A 136 -34.21 -1.29 -15.62
CA ALA A 136 -33.45 -0.50 -16.57
C ALA A 136 -34.27 0.44 -17.48
N MET A 137 -35.56 0.18 -17.66
CA MET A 137 -36.46 0.95 -18.53
C MET A 137 -37.35 1.94 -17.74
N ILE A 138 -37.10 2.12 -16.45
CA ILE A 138 -37.88 3.01 -15.59
C ILE A 138 -37.19 4.37 -15.49
N ASP A 139 -37.80 5.38 -16.10
CA ASP A 139 -37.37 6.78 -16.02
C ASP A 139 -37.73 7.39 -14.65
N GLU A 140 -36.91 8.35 -14.18
CA GLU A 140 -37.05 9.05 -12.88
C GLU A 140 -38.38 9.77 -12.67
N THR A 141 -39.14 9.99 -13.74
CA THR A 141 -40.39 10.77 -13.72
C THR A 141 -41.65 9.92 -13.57
N ARG A 142 -41.55 8.58 -13.65
CA ARG A 142 -42.74 7.70 -13.72
C ARG A 142 -42.73 6.62 -12.64
N ASN A 143 -43.49 6.86 -11.56
CA ASN A 143 -43.58 5.99 -10.38
C ASN A 143 -44.78 5.03 -10.39
N SER A 144 -45.22 4.56 -11.57
CA SER A 144 -46.42 3.70 -11.64
C SER A 144 -46.07 2.22 -11.51
N LEU A 145 -46.79 1.49 -10.63
CA LEU A 145 -46.58 0.04 -10.40
C LEU A 145 -46.70 -0.79 -11.69
N TYR A 146 -47.56 -0.37 -12.62
CA TYR A 146 -47.73 -1.03 -13.93
C TYR A 146 -46.47 -0.95 -14.80
N GLN A 147 -45.65 0.11 -14.70
CA GLN A 147 -44.37 0.20 -15.40
C GLN A 147 -43.30 -0.70 -14.80
N TYR A 148 -43.28 -0.89 -13.48
CA TYR A 148 -42.42 -1.91 -12.86
C TYR A 148 -42.76 -3.31 -13.39
N LEU A 149 -44.05 -3.62 -13.51
CA LEU A 149 -44.52 -4.90 -14.07
C LEU A 149 -44.13 -5.05 -15.56
N LEU A 150 -44.31 -3.99 -16.36
CA LEU A 150 -43.90 -4.00 -17.78
C LEU A 150 -42.39 -4.15 -17.95
N SER A 151 -41.60 -3.40 -17.17
CA SER A 151 -40.13 -3.45 -17.18
C SER A 151 -39.63 -4.84 -16.78
N TYR A 152 -40.27 -5.46 -15.78
CA TYR A 152 -39.98 -6.83 -15.38
C TYR A 152 -40.27 -7.83 -16.51
N LEU A 153 -41.47 -7.79 -17.10
CA LEU A 153 -41.85 -8.68 -18.20
C LEU A 153 -40.94 -8.52 -19.42
N GLN A 154 -40.59 -7.27 -19.77
CA GLN A 154 -39.68 -6.97 -20.87
C GLN A 154 -38.25 -7.46 -20.58
N SER A 155 -37.75 -7.27 -19.36
CA SER A 155 -36.42 -7.77 -18.96
C SER A 155 -36.31 -9.30 -19.04
N LEU A 156 -37.45 -9.99 -18.90
CA LEU A 156 -37.54 -11.45 -19.00
C LEU A 156 -37.62 -11.93 -20.47
N LEU A 157 -38.22 -11.11 -21.35
CA LEU A 157 -38.30 -11.38 -22.80
C LEU A 157 -37.04 -10.96 -23.58
N LEU A 158 -36.26 -10.01 -23.08
CA LEU A 158 -35.05 -9.50 -23.73
C LEU A 158 -33.83 -10.38 -23.44
N PHE A 159 -33.48 -11.25 -24.39
CA PHE A 159 -32.21 -11.98 -24.41
C PHE A 159 -31.06 -11.03 -24.81
N HIS A 160 -30.39 -10.43 -23.83
CA HIS A 160 -29.15 -9.69 -24.07
C HIS A 160 -27.92 -10.58 -23.94
N PRO A 161 -26.87 -10.36 -24.77
CA PRO A 161 -25.61 -11.09 -24.64
C PRO A 161 -25.03 -10.86 -23.24
N PRO A 162 -24.55 -11.93 -22.56
CA PRO A 162 -24.14 -11.85 -21.17
C PRO A 162 -22.93 -10.93 -20.97
N GLN A 163 -22.08 -10.82 -21.98
CA GLN A 163 -20.83 -10.05 -21.93
C GLN A 163 -20.58 -9.39 -23.28
N LEU A 164 -20.33 -8.08 -23.26
CA LEU A 164 -19.87 -7.34 -24.42
C LEU A 164 -18.57 -6.67 -24.02
N LYS A 165 -17.53 -6.78 -24.85
CA LYS A 165 -16.28 -6.07 -24.60
C LYS A 165 -16.53 -4.57 -24.77
N PRO A 166 -16.11 -3.71 -23.82
CA PRO A 166 -16.24 -2.27 -23.98
C PRO A 166 -15.42 -1.80 -25.20
N PRO A 167 -15.99 -0.96 -26.07
CA PRO A 167 -15.25 -0.34 -27.17
C PRO A 167 -14.22 0.67 -26.63
N ALA A 168 -13.15 0.91 -27.40
CA ALA A 168 -12.08 1.85 -27.01
C ALA A 168 -12.56 3.32 -26.94
N GLU A 169 -13.62 3.66 -27.68
CA GLU A 169 -14.28 4.97 -27.64
C GLU A 169 -15.77 4.75 -27.38
N LEU A 170 -16.30 5.36 -26.31
CA LEU A 170 -17.74 5.39 -26.04
C LEU A 170 -18.38 6.64 -26.65
N SER A 171 -19.25 6.45 -27.63
CA SER A 171 -20.13 7.50 -28.12
C SER A 171 -21.24 7.76 -27.09
N PRO A 172 -21.49 9.03 -26.68
CA PRO A 172 -22.53 9.35 -25.68
C PRO A 172 -23.96 8.99 -26.13
N LYS A 173 -24.15 8.70 -27.42
CA LYS A 173 -25.43 8.40 -28.06
C LYS A 173 -25.82 6.92 -28.01
N ASP A 174 -24.88 6.01 -27.70
CA ASP A 174 -25.12 4.55 -27.70
C ASP A 174 -25.11 3.93 -26.29
N LEU A 175 -25.14 4.73 -25.22
CA LEU A 175 -25.19 4.28 -23.82
C LEU A 175 -26.59 3.82 -23.42
N ASP A 176 -26.97 2.63 -23.86
CA ASP A 176 -28.10 1.91 -23.26
C ASP A 176 -27.71 1.36 -21.89
N THR A 177 -28.63 1.43 -20.92
CA THR A 177 -28.47 0.86 -19.57
C THR A 177 -28.04 -0.61 -19.62
N PHE A 178 -28.58 -1.38 -20.56
CA PHE A 178 -28.23 -2.80 -20.74
C PHE A 178 -26.80 -3.01 -21.23
N LYS A 179 -26.29 -2.14 -22.12
CA LYS A 179 -24.91 -2.19 -22.61
C LYS A 179 -23.93 -1.78 -21.50
N LEU A 180 -24.27 -0.75 -20.71
CA LEU A 180 -23.47 -0.36 -19.55
C LEU A 180 -23.35 -1.49 -18.52
N LEU A 181 -24.46 -2.19 -18.24
CA LEU A 181 -24.45 -3.34 -17.33
C LEU A 181 -23.69 -4.56 -17.88
N SER A 182 -23.62 -4.73 -19.21
CA SER A 182 -22.80 -5.79 -19.81
C SER A 182 -21.31 -5.43 -19.84
N TYR A 183 -20.96 -4.16 -20.09
CA TYR A 183 -19.59 -3.66 -19.98
C TYR A 183 -19.07 -3.75 -18.55
N ALA A 184 -19.87 -3.33 -17.57
CA ALA A 184 -19.51 -3.46 -16.15
C ALA A 184 -19.29 -4.93 -15.75
N SER A 185 -20.16 -5.85 -16.23
CA SER A 185 -19.99 -7.28 -16.01
C SER A 185 -18.69 -7.81 -16.60
N TYR A 186 -18.36 -7.40 -17.83
CA TYR A 186 -17.12 -7.78 -18.48
C TYR A 186 -15.90 -7.30 -17.67
N CYS A 187 -15.88 -6.04 -17.24
CA CYS A 187 -14.78 -5.49 -16.44
C CYS A 187 -14.60 -6.22 -15.10
N ILE A 188 -15.69 -6.56 -14.40
CA ILE A 188 -15.63 -7.28 -13.11
C ILE A 188 -15.05 -8.69 -13.25
N GLU A 189 -15.36 -9.37 -14.35
CA GLU A 189 -14.80 -10.70 -14.67
C GLU A 189 -13.31 -10.64 -15.00
N HIS A 190 -12.84 -9.52 -15.57
CA HIS A 190 -11.43 -9.29 -15.87
C HIS A 190 -10.65 -8.69 -14.70
N GLY A 191 -11.31 -8.38 -13.58
CA GLY A 191 -10.68 -7.81 -12.38
C GLY A 191 -10.59 -6.28 -12.37
N ASP A 192 -11.13 -5.60 -13.38
CA ASP A 192 -11.09 -4.14 -13.50
C ASP A 192 -12.27 -3.49 -12.76
N LEU A 193 -12.20 -3.46 -11.42
CA LEU A 193 -13.26 -2.89 -10.58
C LEU A 193 -13.46 -1.38 -10.83
N GLU A 194 -12.39 -0.64 -11.12
CA GLU A 194 -12.45 0.81 -11.39
C GLU A 194 -13.29 1.13 -12.63
N LEU A 195 -13.04 0.43 -13.73
CA LEU A 195 -13.79 0.62 -14.98
C LEU A 195 -15.24 0.19 -14.81
N ALA A 196 -15.48 -0.90 -14.09
CA ALA A 196 -16.83 -1.32 -13.74
C ALA A 196 -17.58 -0.26 -12.94
N ALA A 197 -16.96 0.31 -11.90
CA ALA A 197 -17.57 1.38 -11.11
C ALA A 197 -17.88 2.62 -11.95
N LYS A 198 -17.03 2.96 -12.93
CA LYS A 198 -17.29 4.05 -13.89
C LYS A 198 -18.52 3.78 -14.76
N PHE A 199 -18.67 2.57 -15.32
CA PHE A 199 -19.84 2.19 -16.11
C PHE A 199 -21.13 2.15 -15.27
N VAL A 200 -21.05 1.65 -14.04
CA VAL A 200 -22.20 1.63 -13.10
C VAL A 200 -22.59 3.06 -12.69
N ASN A 201 -21.63 3.97 -12.53
CA ASN A 201 -21.90 5.38 -12.22
C ASN A 201 -22.61 6.12 -13.37
N GLN A 202 -22.47 5.64 -14.61
CA GLN A 202 -23.14 6.21 -15.79
C GLN A 202 -24.59 5.74 -15.95
N LEU A 203 -25.05 4.77 -15.15
CA LEU A 203 -26.45 4.37 -15.12
C LEU A 203 -27.34 5.54 -14.72
N LYS A 204 -28.58 5.54 -15.19
CA LYS A 204 -29.58 6.59 -14.93
C LYS A 204 -30.86 5.99 -14.34
N GLY A 205 -31.63 6.82 -13.66
CA GLY A 205 -32.91 6.43 -13.08
C GLY A 205 -32.83 5.38 -11.99
N GLU A 206 -33.86 4.57 -11.90
CA GLU A 206 -34.02 3.58 -10.83
C GLU A 206 -32.92 2.51 -10.86
N SER A 207 -32.36 2.21 -12.04
CA SER A 207 -31.20 1.30 -12.18
C SER A 207 -29.97 1.79 -11.42
N ARG A 208 -29.73 3.10 -11.40
CA ARG A 208 -28.66 3.74 -10.63
C ARG A 208 -28.94 3.64 -9.14
N ARG A 209 -30.19 3.85 -8.72
CA ARG A 209 -30.58 3.78 -7.30
C ARG A 209 -30.33 2.40 -6.72
N VAL A 210 -30.69 1.35 -7.46
CA VAL A 210 -30.42 -0.05 -7.06
C VAL A 210 -28.92 -0.36 -6.99
N ALA A 211 -28.13 0.23 -7.90
CA ALA A 211 -26.69 0.03 -7.93
C ALA A 211 -25.89 0.96 -6.99
N GLN A 212 -26.55 1.95 -6.37
CA GLN A 212 -25.90 2.99 -5.60
C GLN A 212 -25.19 2.43 -4.36
N ASP A 213 -25.82 1.49 -3.67
CA ASP A 213 -25.23 0.84 -2.49
C ASP A 213 -23.96 0.09 -2.86
N TRP A 214 -24.03 -0.74 -3.91
CA TRP A 214 -22.86 -1.46 -4.42
C TRP A 214 -21.75 -0.52 -4.88
N LEU A 215 -22.11 0.57 -5.55
CA LEU A 215 -21.15 1.57 -6.03
C LEU A 215 -20.49 2.34 -4.88
N THR A 216 -21.21 2.60 -3.80
CA THR A 216 -20.65 3.25 -2.59
C THR A 216 -19.62 2.32 -1.94
N GLU A 217 -19.95 1.04 -1.80
CA GLU A 217 -19.03 0.02 -1.28
C GLU A 217 -17.80 -0.15 -2.19
N ALA A 218 -18.00 -0.23 -3.51
CA ALA A 218 -16.91 -0.34 -4.47
C ALA A 218 -15.98 0.89 -4.42
N ARG A 219 -16.51 2.10 -4.26
CA ARG A 219 -15.69 3.32 -4.09
C ARG A 219 -14.85 3.26 -2.83
N MET A 220 -15.44 2.90 -1.69
CA MET A 220 -14.69 2.78 -0.43
C MET A 220 -13.55 1.75 -0.55
N THR A 221 -13.80 0.62 -1.22
CA THR A 221 -12.76 -0.38 -1.50
C THR A 221 -11.65 0.19 -2.38
N LEU A 222 -11.99 0.92 -3.44
CA LEU A 222 -11.02 1.52 -4.36
C LEU A 222 -10.20 2.64 -3.70
N GLU A 223 -10.83 3.51 -2.91
CA GLU A 223 -10.16 4.58 -2.16
C GLU A 223 -9.17 3.98 -1.16
N THR A 224 -9.60 2.96 -0.40
CA THR A 224 -8.71 2.27 0.56
C THR A 224 -7.57 1.57 -0.16
N LYS A 225 -7.84 0.87 -1.27
CA LYS A 225 -6.82 0.19 -2.08
C LYS A 225 -5.78 1.18 -2.61
N GLN A 226 -6.22 2.33 -3.13
CA GLN A 226 -5.33 3.37 -3.62
C GLN A 226 -4.37 3.86 -2.54
N VAL A 227 -4.89 4.13 -1.33
CA VAL A 227 -4.05 4.55 -0.20
C VAL A 227 -3.04 3.46 0.18
N VAL A 228 -3.47 2.19 0.26
CA VAL A 228 -2.58 1.07 0.57
C VAL A 228 -1.52 0.84 -0.50
N ASP A 229 -1.86 1.01 -1.77
CA ASP A 229 -0.89 0.89 -2.88
C ASP A 229 0.16 2.01 -2.82
N ILE A 230 -0.23 3.24 -2.46
CA ILE A 230 0.71 4.35 -2.22
C ILE A 230 1.58 4.07 -1.00
N LEU A 231 1.02 3.59 0.11
CA LEU A 231 1.78 3.19 1.30
C LEU A 231 2.76 2.06 1.00
N THR A 232 2.36 1.11 0.15
CA THR A 232 3.22 0.00 -0.28
C THR A 232 4.40 0.53 -1.09
N ALA A 233 4.14 1.38 -2.08
CA ALA A 233 5.17 2.01 -2.89
C ALA A 233 6.13 2.85 -2.04
N TYR A 234 5.59 3.58 -1.06
CA TYR A 234 6.38 4.33 -0.10
C TYR A 234 7.26 3.43 0.76
N ALA A 235 6.71 2.39 1.39
CA ALA A 235 7.47 1.47 2.23
C ALA A 235 8.58 0.76 1.44
N SER A 236 8.31 0.36 0.19
CA SER A 236 9.33 -0.18 -0.71
C SER A 236 10.42 0.83 -1.04
N ALA A 237 10.08 2.10 -1.29
CA ALA A 237 11.06 3.14 -1.56
C ALA A 237 11.94 3.43 -0.34
N VAL A 238 11.37 3.47 0.86
CA VAL A 238 12.12 3.66 2.11
C VAL A 238 13.06 2.48 2.35
N GLY A 239 12.58 1.24 2.19
CA GLY A 239 13.41 0.04 2.36
C GLY A 239 14.58 -0.03 1.36
N LEU A 240 14.37 0.40 0.12
CA LEU A 240 15.47 0.49 -0.86
C LEU A 240 16.47 1.61 -0.51
N GLY A 241 15.99 2.75 -0.03
CA GLY A 241 16.83 3.87 0.40
C GLY A 241 17.79 3.51 1.53
N THR A 242 17.37 2.66 2.47
CA THR A 242 18.24 2.21 3.58
C THR A 242 19.31 1.20 3.16
N THR A 243 19.16 0.54 2.01
CA THR A 243 20.15 -0.46 1.51
C THR A 243 21.26 0.12 0.64
N GLN A 244 21.17 1.39 0.23
CA GLN A 244 22.18 2.04 -0.63
C GLN A 244 23.28 2.77 0.15
N VAL A 245 23.24 2.74 1.48
CA VAL A 245 24.29 3.33 2.32
C VAL A 245 25.39 2.28 2.55
N ASP A 246 26.19 2.05 1.50
CA ASP A 246 27.48 1.35 1.55
C ASP A 246 28.59 2.24 0.98
#